data_AF-A0A939VED0-F1
#
_entry.id   AF-A0A939VED0-F1
#
_cell.length_a   1.000
_cell.length_b   1.000
_cell.length_c   1.000
_cell.angle_alpha   90.00
_cell.angle_beta   90.00
_cell.angle_gamma   90.00
#
_symmetry.space_group_name_H-M   'P 1'
#
loop_
_entity.id
_entity.type
_entity.pdbx_description
1 polymer ?
#
loop_
_entity_poly.entity_id
_entity_poly.type
_entity_poly.pdbx_seq_one_letter_code
_entity_poly.pdbx_strand_id
1 'polypeptide(L)' 'AKASRDAKIVALGDKLSNMRAIARDYAVQGDALWDLFHAKDPKDHEWHYRGLADSLRELEDTFAFKEFEKLINEVFA' A
#
# COMPACT_ATOMS: atom_id res chain seq x y z
N ALA A 1 17.11 -0.43 15.79
CA ALA A 1 15.98 -0.69 16.73
C ALA A 1 14.76 -1.09 15.90
N LYS A 2 14.02 -2.11 16.33
CA LYS A 2 12.75 -2.50 15.67
C LYS A 2 11.65 -1.53 16.14
N ALA A 3 10.82 -1.02 15.22
CA ALA A 3 9.70 -0.16 15.58
C ALA A 3 8.73 -0.90 16.53
N SER A 4 8.07 -0.16 17.43
CA SER A 4 7.05 -0.73 18.30
C SER A 4 5.83 -1.17 17.49
N ARG A 5 5.03 -2.08 18.06
CA ARG A 5 3.78 -2.53 17.45
C ARG A 5 2.83 -1.35 17.19
N ASP A 6 2.73 -0.40 18.11
CA ASP A 6 1.87 0.78 17.95
C ASP A 6 2.34 1.68 16.79
N ALA A 7 3.65 1.87 16.65
CA ALA A 7 4.21 2.61 15.51
C ALA A 7 3.88 1.92 14.18
N LYS A 8 3.89 0.59 14.15
CA LYS A 8 3.50 -0.20 12.97
C LYS A 8 2.01 -0.13 12.67
N ILE A 9 1.16 -0.07 13.69
CA ILE A 9 -0.29 0.15 13.51
C ILE A 9 -0.54 1.52 12.88
N VAL A 10 0.13 2.56 13.37
CA VAL A 10 0.03 3.91 12.79
C VAL A 10 0.52 3.93 11.35
N ALA A 11 1.67 3.29 11.08
CA ALA A 11 2.21 3.18 9.72
C ALA A 11 1.27 2.42 8.77
N LEU A 12 0.68 1.30 9.22
CA LEU A 12 -0.30 0.55 8.44
C LEU A 12 -1.55 1.40 8.15
N GLY A 13 -2.04 2.15 9.14
CA GLY A 13 -3.20 3.04 8.98
C GLY A 13 -2.97 4.12 7.91
N ASP A 14 -1.82 4.79 7.96
CA ASP A 14 -1.41 5.78 6.95
C ASP A 14 -1.34 5.16 5.55
N LYS A 15 -0.61 4.04 5.41
CA LYS A 15 -0.38 3.42 4.10
C LYS A 15 -1.61 2.75 3.52
N LEU A 16 -2.49 2.18 4.35
CA LEU A 16 -3.78 1.68 3.91
C LEU A 16 -4.66 2.82 3.38
N SER A 17 -4.69 3.97 4.06
CA SER A 17 -5.43 5.14 3.58
C SER A 17 -4.96 5.58 2.19
N ASN A 18 -3.64 5.65 1.99
CA ASN A 18 -3.04 5.98 0.69
C ASN A 18 -3.37 4.93 -0.39
N MET A 19 -3.25 3.63 -0.07
CA MET A 19 -3.53 2.55 -1.01
C MET A 19 -5.01 2.51 -1.43
N ARG A 20 -5.95 2.81 -0.51
CA ARG A 20 -7.37 2.96 -0.85
C ARG A 20 -7.62 4.11 -1.83
N ALA A 21 -6.92 5.23 -1.69
CA ALA A 21 -7.03 6.35 -2.62
C ALA A 21 -6.52 5.96 -4.00
N ILE A 22 -5.31 5.37 -4.06
CA ILE A 22 -4.72 4.87 -5.30
C ILE A 22 -5.64 3.85 -5.97
N ALA A 23 -6.18 2.87 -5.25
CA ALA A 23 -7.06 1.86 -5.83
C ALA A 23 -8.32 2.47 -6.45
N ARG A 24 -8.95 3.45 -5.78
CA ARG A 24 -10.11 4.16 -6.34
C ARG A 24 -9.74 4.95 -7.60
N ASP A 25 -8.64 5.66 -7.56
CA ASP A 25 -8.21 6.51 -8.68
C ASP A 25 -7.73 5.66 -9.86
N TYR A 26 -7.07 4.53 -9.59
CA TYR A 26 -6.61 3.57 -10.59
C TYR A 26 -7.79 2.91 -11.29
N ALA A 27 -8.86 2.57 -10.56
CA ALA A 27 -10.09 2.03 -11.16
C ALA A 27 -10.76 3.00 -12.16
N VAL A 28 -10.50 4.30 -12.05
CA VAL A 28 -11.05 5.33 -12.96
C VAL A 28 -10.07 5.70 -14.07
N GLN A 29 -8.79 5.85 -13.75
CA GLN A 29 -7.77 6.44 -14.63
C GLN A 29 -6.82 5.42 -15.25
N GLY A 30 -6.74 4.20 -14.70
CA GLY A 30 -5.71 3.23 -15.08
C GLY A 30 -4.30 3.80 -14.91
N ASP A 31 -3.43 3.49 -15.87
CA ASP A 31 -2.02 3.87 -15.82
C ASP A 31 -1.76 5.38 -15.87
N ALA A 32 -2.71 6.19 -16.35
CA ALA A 32 -2.57 7.65 -16.33
C ALA A 32 -2.47 8.21 -14.91
N LEU A 33 -2.91 7.46 -13.89
CA LEU A 33 -2.73 7.80 -12.49
C LEU A 33 -1.25 8.05 -12.14
N TRP A 34 -0.34 7.25 -12.70
CA TRP A 34 1.08 7.30 -12.35
C TRP A 34 1.73 8.63 -12.77
N ASP A 35 1.16 9.31 -13.76
CA ASP A 35 1.56 10.66 -14.17
C ASP A 35 1.25 11.75 -13.13
N LEU A 36 0.47 11.45 -12.09
CA LEU A 36 0.25 12.37 -10.98
C LEU A 36 1.33 12.27 -9.89
N PHE A 37 2.05 11.15 -9.82
CA PHE A 37 3.09 10.91 -8.81
C PHE A 37 4.46 11.46 -9.26
N HIS A 38 5.36 11.74 -8.31
CA HIS A 38 6.74 12.10 -8.68
C HIS A 38 7.49 10.92 -9.31
N ALA A 39 7.38 9.74 -8.68
CA ALA A 39 7.81 8.47 -9.29
C ALA A 39 6.75 8.02 -10.28
N LYS A 40 7.13 7.88 -11.55
CA LYS A 40 6.20 7.54 -12.65
C LYS A 40 6.10 6.05 -12.93
N ASP A 41 7.13 5.28 -12.58
CA ASP A 41 7.15 3.84 -12.84
C ASP A 41 6.24 3.12 -11.84
N PRO A 42 5.17 2.42 -12.29
CA PRO A 42 4.31 1.63 -11.41
C PRO A 42 5.09 0.59 -10.60
N LYS A 43 6.22 0.09 -11.12
CA LYS A 43 7.06 -0.91 -10.44
C LYS A 43 7.74 -0.35 -9.19
N ASP A 44 8.07 0.94 -9.17
CA ASP A 44 8.63 1.58 -7.98
C ASP A 44 7.58 1.62 -6.85
N HIS A 45 6.33 1.90 -7.21
CA HIS A 45 5.21 1.87 -6.27
C HIS A 45 4.91 0.45 -5.79
N GLU A 46 4.87 -0.53 -6.70
CA GLU A 46 4.66 -1.93 -6.35
C GLU A 46 5.74 -2.42 -5.37
N TRP A 47 7.01 -2.21 -5.70
CA TRP A 47 8.14 -2.58 -4.84
C TRP A 47 8.01 -1.94 -3.46
N HIS A 48 7.67 -0.65 -3.40
CA HIS A 48 7.49 0.06 -2.14
C HIS A 48 6.35 -0.53 -1.29
N TYR A 49 5.17 -0.72 -1.89
CA TYR A 49 4.00 -1.22 -1.16
C TYR A 49 4.14 -2.68 -0.74
N ARG A 50 4.71 -3.55 -1.58
CA ARG A 50 5.00 -4.94 -1.20
C ARG A 50 6.04 -5.01 -0.08
N GLY A 51 7.11 -4.21 -0.15
CA GLY A 51 8.11 -4.15 0.92
C GLY A 51 7.55 -3.64 2.26
N LEU A 52 6.57 -2.72 2.21
CA LEU A 52 5.83 -2.29 3.40
C LEU A 52 4.96 -3.41 3.97
N ALA A 53 4.22 -4.15 3.14
CA ALA A 53 3.42 -5.29 3.59
C ALA A 53 4.31 -6.34 4.28
N ASP A 54 5.47 -6.66 3.71
CA ASP A 54 6.43 -7.59 4.31
C ASP A 54 6.95 -7.10 5.67
N SER A 55 7.27 -5.80 5.78
CA SER A 55 7.75 -5.18 7.02
C SER A 55 6.68 -5.13 8.13
N LEU A 56 5.41 -5.21 7.75
CA LEU A 56 4.23 -5.12 8.61
C LEU A 56 3.54 -6.48 8.85
N ARG A 57 4.13 -7.59 8.37
CA ARG A 57 3.61 -8.97 8.50
C ARG A 57 3.15 -9.37 9.91
N GLU A 58 3.69 -8.78 10.96
CA GLU A 58 3.23 -9.04 12.34
C GLU A 58 1.78 -8.58 12.63
N LEU A 59 1.15 -7.85 11.69
CA LEU A 59 -0.24 -7.42 11.75
C LEU A 59 -1.14 -8.20 10.77
N GLU A 60 -0.66 -9.31 10.17
CA GLU A 60 -1.35 -10.04 9.11
C GLU A 60 -2.68 -10.68 9.52
N ASP A 61 -2.91 -10.87 10.81
CA ASP A 61 -4.16 -11.36 11.38
C ASP A 61 -5.27 -10.29 11.35
N THR A 62 -4.91 -9.01 11.28
CA THR A 62 -5.84 -7.89 11.30
C THR A 62 -6.59 -7.70 9.97
N PHE A 63 -7.81 -7.18 10.03
CA PHE A 63 -8.57 -6.81 8.83
C PHE A 63 -7.87 -5.74 7.99
N ALA A 64 -7.23 -4.77 8.65
CA ALA A 64 -6.53 -3.68 7.99
C ALA A 64 -5.37 -4.18 7.12
N PHE A 65 -4.58 -5.15 7.62
CA PHE A 65 -3.49 -5.71 6.83
C PHE A 65 -4.00 -6.51 5.64
N LYS A 66 -5.02 -7.36 5.85
CA LYS A 66 -5.61 -8.17 4.77
C LYS A 66 -6.20 -7.30 3.67
N GLU A 67 -6.84 -6.19 4.02
CA GLU A 67 -7.33 -5.22 3.05
C GLU A 67 -6.17 -4.53 2.31
N PHE A 68 -5.11 -4.15 3.03
CA PHE A 68 -3.93 -3.56 2.41
C PHE A 68 -3.30 -4.49 1.37
N GLU A 69 -3.05 -5.75 1.72
CA GLU A 69 -2.51 -6.76 0.80
C GLU A 69 -3.44 -7.00 -0.40
N LYS A 70 -4.75 -7.06 -0.16
CA LYS A 70 -5.75 -7.17 -1.23
C LYS A 70 -5.67 -6.00 -2.22
N LEU A 71 -5.64 -4.77 -1.73
CA LEU A 71 -5.60 -3.58 -2.60
C LEU A 71 -4.28 -3.48 -3.39
N ILE A 72 -3.16 -3.87 -2.78
CA ILE A 72 -1.88 -3.98 -3.50
C ILE A 72 -2.03 -4.95 -4.68
N ASN A 73 -2.61 -6.13 -4.44
CA ASN A 73 -2.81 -7.12 -5.51
C ASN A 73 -3.83 -6.66 -6.56
N GLU A 74 -4.83 -5.85 -6.20
CA GLU A 74 -5.78 -5.29 -7.17
C GLU A 74 -5.16 -4.22 -8.07
N VAL A 75 -4.27 -3.38 -7.54
CA VAL A 75 -3.64 -2.29 -8.30
C VAL A 75 -2.46 -2.76 -9.16
N PHE A 76 -1.72 -3.78 -8.69
CA PHE A 76 -0.51 -4.27 -9.34
C PHE A 76 -0.64 -5.73 -9.82
N ALA A 77 -1.83 -6.12 -10.28
CA ALA A 77 -2.12 -7.45 -10.85
C ALA A 77 -1.46 -7.70 -12.20
#